data_AF-A0A198A761-F1
#
_entry.id   AF-A0A198A761-F1
#
_cell.length_a   1.000
_cell.length_b   1.000
_cell.length_c   1.000
_cell.angle_alpha   90.00
_cell.angle_beta   90.00
_cell.angle_gamma   90.00
#
_symmetry.space_group_name_H-M   'P 1'
#
loop_
_entity.id
_entity.type
_entity.pdbx_description
1 polymer ?
#
loop_
_entity_poly.entity_id
_entity_poly.type
_entity_poly.pdbx_seq_one_letter_code
_entity_poly.pdbx_strand_id
1 'polypeptide(L)'
;MLITNKLRSGQRLLSKLLSCSIVVTLLISMMVVPASVSAADAALVSDDFSSYPPGSFTIGSGNTWTKEGTAPEIAIVKQQTVSGATYASISHGVDASSYVGQRFTAQNAGMIFEFDVNLPSNKGATLFLMDGKINATTSAALRYQLDAGIIKRYNGTSQITSNTSHWYRFQMIFNIPQRTNKCVFSI
;
A
#
# COMPACT_ATOMS: atom_id res chain seq x y z
N MET A 1 -55.33 49.26 -25.27
CA MET A 1 -54.76 48.82 -23.97
C MET A 1 -54.81 47.29 -23.85
N LEU A 2 -54.10 46.54 -24.71
CA LEU A 2 -54.15 45.06 -24.72
C LEU A 2 -52.80 44.37 -25.05
N ILE A 3 -51.77 45.13 -25.43
CA ILE A 3 -50.48 44.60 -25.88
C ILE A 3 -49.50 44.38 -24.70
N THR A 4 -49.69 45.09 -23.58
CA THR A 4 -48.78 45.06 -22.42
C THR A 4 -48.92 43.81 -21.54
N ASN A 5 -50.06 43.12 -21.56
CA ASN A 5 -50.28 41.94 -20.71
C ASN A 5 -49.67 40.64 -21.27
N LYS A 6 -49.58 40.48 -22.60
CA LYS A 6 -48.96 39.29 -23.23
C LYS A 6 -47.43 39.27 -23.07
N LEU A 7 -46.77 40.43 -23.18
CA LEU A 7 -45.32 40.57 -22.97
C LEU A 7 -44.90 40.23 -21.53
N ARG A 8 -45.68 40.65 -20.52
CA ARG A 8 -45.45 40.31 -19.10
C ARG A 8 -45.59 38.82 -18.80
N SER A 9 -46.51 38.12 -19.48
CA SER A 9 -46.72 36.68 -19.32
C SER A 9 -45.53 35.85 -19.83
N GLY A 10 -45.03 36.18 -21.02
CA GLY A 10 -43.87 35.49 -21.62
C GLY A 10 -42.59 35.68 -20.81
N GLN A 11 -42.35 36.90 -20.31
CA GLN A 11 -41.20 37.21 -19.44
C GLN A 11 -41.24 36.46 -18.10
N ARG A 12 -42.43 36.26 -17.51
CA ARG A 12 -42.61 35.46 -16.28
C ARG A 12 -42.34 33.98 -16.53
N LEU A 13 -42.74 33.45 -17.69
CA LEU A 13 -42.47 32.06 -18.06
C LEU A 13 -40.98 31.81 -18.28
N LEU A 14 -40.31 32.71 -19.01
CA LEU A 14 -38.86 32.67 -19.24
C LEU A 14 -38.06 32.79 -17.94
N SER A 15 -38.44 33.70 -17.05
CA SER A 15 -37.78 33.88 -15.74
C SER A 15 -37.89 32.63 -14.87
N LYS A 16 -39.04 31.94 -14.89
CA LYS A 16 -39.22 30.67 -14.17
C LYS A 16 -38.37 29.54 -14.76
N LEU A 17 -38.29 29.44 -16.08
CA LEU A 17 -37.45 28.45 -16.76
C LEU A 17 -35.97 28.69 -16.48
N LEU A 18 -35.52 29.94 -16.51
CA LEU A 18 -34.13 30.31 -16.19
C LEU A 18 -33.80 30.00 -14.72
N SER A 19 -34.71 30.32 -13.80
CA SER A 19 -34.55 29.99 -12.38
C SER A 19 -34.47 28.47 -12.16
N CYS A 20 -35.30 27.69 -12.86
CA CYS A 20 -35.25 26.23 -12.82
C CYS A 20 -33.92 25.70 -13.37
N SER A 21 -33.44 26.26 -14.48
CA SER A 21 -32.17 25.86 -15.09
C SER A 21 -30.97 26.12 -14.17
N ILE A 22 -30.96 27.26 -13.47
CA ILE A 22 -29.93 27.60 -12.48
C ILE A 22 -29.97 26.65 -11.28
N VAL A 23 -31.16 26.32 -10.77
CA VAL A 23 -31.31 25.35 -9.66
C VAL A 23 -30.88 23.94 -10.08
N VAL A 24 -31.24 23.49 -11.28
CA VAL A 24 -30.86 22.17 -11.79
C VAL A 24 -29.33 22.07 -11.98
N THR A 25 -28.69 23.10 -12.50
CA THR A 25 -27.22 23.12 -12.68
C THR A 25 -26.46 23.17 -11.34
N LEU A 26 -26.97 23.90 -10.35
CA LEU A 26 -26.44 23.87 -8.99
C LEU A 26 -26.60 22.50 -8.32
N LEU A 27 -27.74 21.83 -8.52
CA LEU A 27 -28.00 20.50 -7.95
C LEU A 27 -27.14 19.40 -8.60
N ILE A 28 -26.91 19.46 -9.92
CA ILE A 28 -26.00 18.53 -10.61
C ILE A 28 -24.59 18.67 -10.06
N SER A 29 -24.14 19.90 -9.79
CA SER A 29 -22.82 20.19 -9.23
C SER A 29 -22.61 19.60 -7.82
N MET A 30 -23.70 19.41 -7.06
CA MET A 30 -23.67 18.78 -5.73
C MET A 30 -23.80 17.25 -5.76
N MET A 31 -24.19 16.66 -6.90
CA MET A 31 -24.26 15.21 -7.08
C MET A 31 -23.04 14.60 -7.78
N VAL A 32 -22.16 15.43 -8.34
CA VAL A 32 -20.86 14.97 -8.84
C VAL A 32 -19.93 14.80 -7.65
N VAL A 33 -19.93 13.60 -7.08
CA VAL A 33 -18.83 13.17 -6.21
C VAL A 33 -17.55 13.27 -7.05
N PRO A 34 -16.52 14.01 -6.61
CA PRO A 34 -15.27 14.08 -7.33
C PRO A 34 -14.76 12.66 -7.58
N ALA A 35 -14.34 12.34 -8.81
CA ALA A 35 -13.72 11.05 -9.13
C ALA A 35 -12.52 10.73 -8.22
N SER A 36 -11.95 11.74 -7.55
CA SER A 36 -10.89 11.61 -6.55
C SER A 36 -11.32 10.97 -5.22
N VAL A 37 -12.62 10.76 -4.97
CA VAL A 37 -13.12 10.09 -3.74
C VAL A 37 -13.24 8.58 -3.93
N SER A 38 -13.06 8.06 -5.16
CA SER A 38 -13.09 6.63 -5.47
C SER A 38 -11.76 6.14 -6.07
N ALA A 39 -10.63 6.61 -5.56
CA ALA A 39 -9.40 5.86 -5.74
C ALA A 39 -9.54 4.56 -4.93
N ALA A 40 -9.95 3.48 -5.59
CA ALA A 40 -9.96 2.16 -4.99
C ALA A 40 -8.55 1.83 -4.51
N ASP A 41 -8.44 1.25 -3.31
CA ASP A 41 -7.17 0.73 -2.81
C ASP A 41 -6.63 -0.29 -3.82
N ALA A 42 -5.60 0.12 -4.57
CA ALA A 42 -4.97 -0.73 -5.56
C ALA A 42 -3.74 -1.37 -4.92
N ALA A 43 -3.76 -2.71 -4.82
CA ALA A 43 -2.59 -3.45 -4.39
C ALA A 43 -1.48 -3.29 -5.44
N LEU A 44 -0.40 -2.60 -5.06
CA LEU A 44 0.79 -2.47 -5.90
C LEU A 44 1.52 -3.80 -6.03
N VAL A 45 1.55 -4.52 -4.92
CA VAL A 45 2.02 -5.90 -4.80
C VAL A 45 1.18 -6.57 -3.73
N SER A 46 0.76 -7.80 -4.00
CA SER A 46 0.07 -8.66 -3.04
C SER A 46 0.47 -10.08 -3.33
N ASP A 47 0.89 -10.80 -2.30
CA ASP A 47 1.27 -12.21 -2.40
C ASP A 47 0.97 -12.90 -1.08
N ASP A 48 0.04 -13.86 -1.13
CA ASP A 48 -0.33 -14.74 -0.02
C ASP A 48 0.25 -16.16 -0.19
N PHE A 49 1.12 -16.33 -1.20
CA PHE A 49 1.76 -17.57 -1.61
C PHE A 49 0.81 -18.71 -2.03
N SER A 50 -0.50 -18.48 -2.06
CA SER A 50 -1.51 -19.53 -2.32
C SER A 50 -1.46 -20.05 -3.76
N SER A 51 -0.97 -19.24 -4.69
CA SER A 51 -0.80 -19.60 -6.10
C SER A 51 0.36 -20.55 -6.37
N TYR A 52 1.27 -20.74 -5.40
CA TYR A 52 2.46 -21.57 -5.56
C TYR A 52 2.24 -22.99 -5.03
N PRO A 53 2.85 -24.01 -5.67
CA PRO A 53 2.82 -25.36 -5.14
C PRO A 53 3.60 -25.45 -3.81
N PRO A 54 3.19 -26.31 -2.87
CA PRO A 54 3.97 -26.59 -1.66
C PRO A 54 5.37 -27.12 -2.00
N GLY A 55 6.37 -26.78 -1.18
CA GLY A 55 7.75 -27.23 -1.35
C GLY A 55 8.69 -26.11 -1.78
N SER A 56 9.78 -26.45 -2.47
CA SER A 56 10.84 -25.50 -2.82
C SER A 56 10.30 -24.34 -3.67
N PHE A 57 10.69 -23.11 -3.30
CA PHE A 57 10.33 -21.89 -4.00
C PHE A 57 11.57 -21.27 -4.66
N THR A 58 11.54 -21.17 -5.99
CA THR A 58 12.61 -20.54 -6.76
C THR A 58 12.27 -19.07 -7.05
N ILE A 59 13.01 -18.16 -6.42
CA ILE A 59 12.89 -16.71 -6.62
C ILE A 59 13.09 -16.35 -8.11
N GLY A 60 12.18 -15.56 -8.68
CA GLY A 60 12.25 -15.09 -10.07
C GLY A 60 11.76 -16.10 -11.11
N SER A 61 11.34 -17.30 -10.71
CA SER A 61 10.77 -18.31 -11.62
C SER A 61 9.24 -18.21 -11.62
N GLY A 62 8.70 -17.40 -12.55
CA GLY A 62 7.24 -17.21 -12.67
C GLY A 62 6.60 -16.45 -11.50
N ASN A 63 7.40 -15.71 -10.73
CA ASN A 63 6.95 -14.89 -9.60
C ASN A 63 7.64 -13.52 -9.62
N THR A 64 7.12 -12.58 -8.82
CA THR A 64 7.61 -11.20 -8.72
C THR A 64 8.70 -11.02 -7.66
N TRP A 65 9.09 -12.09 -6.97
CA TRP A 65 10.16 -12.06 -5.98
C TRP A 65 11.51 -11.96 -6.66
N THR A 66 12.38 -11.17 -6.07
CA THR A 66 13.73 -10.93 -6.55
C THR A 66 14.71 -10.99 -5.38
N LYS A 67 15.99 -11.15 -5.67
CA LYS A 67 17.05 -11.29 -4.68
C LYS A 67 18.31 -10.51 -5.04
N GLU A 68 19.07 -10.16 -4.02
CA GLU A 68 20.41 -9.58 -4.14
C GLU A 68 21.37 -10.35 -3.22
N GLY A 69 22.51 -10.78 -3.78
CA GLY A 69 23.46 -11.66 -3.10
C GLY A 69 23.06 -13.14 -3.12
N THR A 70 23.48 -13.88 -2.10
CA THR A 70 23.12 -15.30 -1.95
C THR A 70 21.61 -15.42 -1.75
N ALA A 71 20.98 -16.43 -2.36
CA ALA A 71 19.56 -16.70 -2.09
C ALA A 71 19.44 -17.37 -0.72
N PRO A 72 18.49 -16.96 0.13
CA PRO A 72 18.06 -17.82 1.21
C PRO A 72 17.31 -19.02 0.63
N GLU A 73 17.19 -20.08 1.41
CA GLU A 73 16.31 -21.19 1.11
C GLU A 73 14.87 -20.75 1.40
N ILE A 74 13.96 -20.95 0.43
CA ILE A 74 12.55 -20.61 0.58
C ILE A 74 11.70 -21.83 0.27
N ALA A 75 10.74 -22.13 1.14
CA ALA A 75 9.76 -23.19 0.94
C ALA A 75 8.35 -22.68 1.17
N ILE A 76 7.42 -23.03 0.28
CA ILE A 76 6.00 -22.76 0.43
C ILE A 76 5.39 -23.82 1.34
N VAL A 77 4.78 -23.37 2.42
CA VAL A 77 4.13 -24.21 3.43
C VAL A 77 2.64 -23.88 3.45
N LYS A 78 1.80 -24.91 3.29
CA LYS A 78 0.34 -24.79 3.47
C LYS A 78 -0.01 -25.12 4.91
N GLN A 79 -0.32 -24.11 5.71
CA GLN A 79 -0.76 -24.32 7.09
C GLN A 79 -2.28 -24.49 7.15
N GLN A 80 -2.75 -25.72 6.99
CA GLN A 80 -4.18 -26.02 7.10
C GLN A 80 -4.73 -25.90 8.54
N THR A 81 -3.88 -25.89 9.57
CA THR A 81 -4.30 -26.11 10.97
C THR A 81 -4.20 -24.92 11.93
N VAL A 82 -3.52 -23.81 11.59
CA VAL A 82 -3.37 -22.67 12.53
C VAL A 82 -3.99 -21.38 11.99
N SER A 83 -3.76 -21.03 10.72
CA SER A 83 -4.32 -19.82 10.09
C SER A 83 -5.11 -20.09 8.81
N GLY A 84 -5.06 -21.32 8.28
CA GLY A 84 -5.56 -21.64 6.94
C GLY A 84 -4.74 -21.01 5.81
N ALA A 85 -3.73 -20.20 6.13
CA ALA A 85 -2.94 -19.45 5.16
C ALA A 85 -1.77 -20.27 4.61
N THR A 86 -1.44 -20.02 3.35
CA THR A 86 -0.18 -20.46 2.75
C THR A 86 0.87 -19.39 3.05
N TYR A 87 2.12 -19.80 3.31
CA TYR A 87 3.20 -18.86 3.60
C TYR A 87 4.54 -19.35 3.05
N ALA A 88 5.49 -18.43 2.89
CA ALA A 88 6.88 -18.75 2.62
C ALA A 88 7.66 -18.89 3.94
N SER A 89 8.21 -20.09 4.17
CA SER A 89 9.25 -20.33 5.17
C SER A 89 10.60 -19.95 4.58
N ILE A 90 11.33 -19.07 5.26
CA ILE A 90 12.64 -18.60 4.82
C ILE A 90 13.69 -19.06 5.82
N SER A 91 14.69 -19.81 5.34
CA SER A 91 15.85 -20.22 6.12
C SER A 91 17.14 -19.71 5.49
N HIS A 92 18.09 -19.34 6.33
CA HIS A 92 19.38 -18.83 5.89
C HIS A 92 20.48 -19.39 6.80
N GLY A 93 21.33 -20.24 6.21
CA GLY A 93 22.33 -21.02 6.94
C GLY A 93 23.78 -20.52 6.82
N VAL A 94 24.03 -19.43 6.10
CA VAL A 94 25.38 -18.91 5.84
C VAL A 94 25.63 -17.56 6.52
N ASP A 95 26.90 -17.25 6.80
CA ASP A 95 27.30 -16.02 7.50
C ASP A 95 27.17 -14.73 6.67
N ALA A 96 26.93 -14.85 5.35
CA ALA A 96 26.71 -13.72 4.46
C ALA A 96 25.26 -13.20 4.54
N SER A 97 25.01 -11.91 4.32
CA SER A 97 23.64 -11.39 4.24
C SER A 97 22.94 -11.80 2.94
N SER A 98 21.67 -12.18 3.05
CA SER A 98 20.76 -12.42 1.91
C SER A 98 19.64 -11.40 1.91
N TYR A 99 19.33 -10.86 0.74
CA TYR A 99 18.22 -9.92 0.57
C TYR A 99 17.22 -10.47 -0.43
N VAL A 100 15.95 -10.52 -0.04
CA VAL A 100 14.84 -10.93 -0.89
C VAL A 100 13.69 -9.96 -0.72
N GLY A 101 12.91 -9.78 -1.78
CA GLY A 101 11.73 -8.94 -1.73
C GLY A 101 11.07 -8.78 -3.09
N GLN A 102 10.01 -7.99 -3.10
CA GLN A 102 9.30 -7.61 -4.32
C GLN A 102 9.56 -6.14 -4.61
N ARG A 103 9.57 -5.79 -5.89
CA ARG A 103 9.73 -4.41 -6.36
C ARG A 103 8.42 -3.94 -6.96
N PHE A 104 8.13 -2.68 -6.77
CA PHE A 104 6.97 -2.02 -7.36
C PHE A 104 7.35 -0.62 -7.83
N THR A 105 6.53 -0.07 -8.71
CA THR A 105 6.72 1.29 -9.22
C THR A 105 6.65 2.30 -8.07
N ALA A 106 7.57 3.26 -8.05
CA ALA A 106 7.60 4.31 -7.05
C ALA A 106 6.24 5.03 -6.97
N GLN A 107 5.78 5.26 -5.75
CA GLN A 107 4.51 5.93 -5.46
C GLN A 107 4.76 7.32 -4.90
N ASN A 108 3.74 8.17 -5.01
CA ASN A 108 3.78 9.58 -4.60
C ASN A 108 2.49 9.98 -3.86
N ALA A 109 1.94 9.04 -3.09
CA ALA A 109 0.71 9.18 -2.33
C ALA A 109 0.78 8.43 -0.99
N GLY A 110 -0.36 8.32 -0.30
CA GLY A 110 -0.50 7.44 0.85
C GLY A 110 -0.27 5.99 0.45
N MET A 111 0.51 5.25 1.24
CA MET A 111 0.75 3.82 1.05
C MET A 111 0.45 3.06 2.32
N ILE A 112 -0.12 1.87 2.17
CA ILE A 112 -0.28 0.90 3.24
C ILE A 112 0.65 -0.27 2.93
N PHE A 113 1.44 -0.67 3.92
CA PHE A 113 2.29 -1.85 3.85
C PHE A 113 1.85 -2.83 4.93
N GLU A 114 1.55 -4.04 4.51
CA GLU A 114 1.05 -5.11 5.36
C GLU A 114 1.85 -6.38 5.15
N PHE A 115 2.22 -7.03 6.25
CA PHE A 115 2.82 -8.36 6.19
C PHE A 115 2.57 -9.11 7.50
N ASP A 116 2.49 -10.43 7.37
CA ASP A 116 2.42 -11.36 8.50
C ASP A 116 3.77 -12.06 8.66
N VAL A 117 4.24 -12.18 9.89
CA VAL A 117 5.52 -12.84 10.19
C VAL A 117 5.45 -13.68 11.45
N ASN A 118 6.08 -14.85 11.40
CA ASN A 118 6.42 -15.66 12.56
C ASN A 118 7.95 -15.80 12.63
N LEU A 119 8.50 -15.71 13.84
CA LEU A 119 9.94 -15.80 14.10
C LEU A 119 10.20 -17.05 14.94
N PRO A 120 10.35 -18.24 14.36
CA PRO A 120 10.38 -19.51 15.12
C PRO A 120 11.68 -19.73 15.90
N SER A 121 12.62 -18.79 15.87
CA SER A 121 13.88 -18.86 16.60
C SER A 121 14.35 -17.45 17.00
N ASN A 122 15.42 -17.39 17.80
CA ASN A 122 16.08 -16.13 18.14
C ASN A 122 16.94 -15.56 17.00
N LYS A 123 17.14 -16.32 15.91
CA LYS A 123 17.73 -15.80 14.68
C LYS A 123 16.69 -14.94 13.98
N GLY A 124 17.07 -13.72 13.67
CA GLY A 124 16.15 -12.71 13.21
C GLY A 124 16.25 -12.35 11.74
N ALA A 125 15.42 -11.39 11.36
CA ALA A 125 15.43 -10.73 10.07
C ALA A 125 15.42 -9.22 10.26
N THR A 126 15.76 -8.50 9.20
CA THR A 126 15.49 -7.06 9.12
C THR A 126 14.55 -6.83 7.96
N LEU A 127 13.41 -6.18 8.24
CA LEU A 127 12.49 -5.76 7.21
C LEU A 127 12.82 -4.34 6.78
N PHE A 128 12.86 -4.12 5.48
CA PHE A 128 13.13 -2.84 4.87
C PHE A 128 12.03 -2.44 3.90
N LEU A 129 11.67 -1.15 3.92
CA LEU A 129 10.99 -0.48 2.81
C LEU A 129 11.95 0.56 2.26
N MET A 130 12.31 0.47 0.98
CA MET A 130 13.42 1.23 0.41
C MET A 130 13.09 1.75 -0.98
N ASP A 131 13.75 2.85 -1.35
CA ASP A 131 13.82 3.28 -2.74
C ASP A 131 15.03 2.62 -3.44
N GLY A 132 14.83 2.10 -4.65
CA GLY A 132 15.88 1.49 -5.47
C GLY A 132 15.82 -0.04 -5.59
N LYS A 133 16.95 -0.70 -5.30
CA LYS A 133 17.11 -2.17 -5.40
C LYS A 133 16.98 -2.85 -4.03
N ILE A 134 16.85 -4.17 -4.02
CA ILE A 134 16.51 -4.97 -2.81
C ILE A 134 17.57 -4.92 -1.70
N ASN A 135 18.81 -4.51 -2.00
CA ASN A 135 19.85 -4.29 -1.00
C ASN A 135 20.25 -2.82 -0.84
N ALA A 136 19.41 -1.86 -1.25
CA ALA A 136 19.63 -0.42 -1.08
C ALA A 136 19.40 0.03 0.38
N THR A 137 20.02 -0.64 1.35
CA THR A 137 19.78 -0.47 2.79
C THR A 137 20.02 0.94 3.31
N THR A 138 20.86 1.73 2.63
CA THR A 138 21.11 3.15 2.93
C THR A 138 19.98 4.07 2.47
N SER A 139 19.10 3.61 1.58
CA SER A 139 17.94 4.33 1.06
C SER A 139 16.63 3.86 1.70
N ALA A 140 16.71 3.26 2.90
CA ALA A 140 15.56 2.73 3.61
C ALA A 140 14.70 3.85 4.19
N ALA A 141 13.48 3.98 3.68
CA ALA A 141 12.43 4.79 4.29
C ALA A 141 11.97 4.17 5.62
N LEU A 142 12.03 2.84 5.71
CA LEU A 142 11.72 2.10 6.92
C LEU A 142 12.67 0.94 7.12
N ARG A 143 13.02 0.71 8.39
CA ARG A 143 13.77 -0.46 8.84
C ARG A 143 13.20 -0.97 10.15
N TYR A 144 12.77 -2.22 10.18
CA TYR A 144 12.40 -2.95 11.39
C TYR A 144 13.38 -4.08 11.64
N GLN A 145 13.79 -4.21 12.90
CA GLN A 145 14.61 -5.30 13.38
C GLN A 145 13.69 -6.32 14.07
N LEU A 146 13.79 -7.58 13.65
CA LEU A 146 12.99 -8.70 14.11
C LEU A 146 13.96 -9.78 14.60
N ASP A 147 14.59 -9.60 15.75
CA ASP A 147 15.62 -10.50 16.27
C ASP A 147 15.59 -10.59 17.80
N ALA A 148 16.29 -11.57 18.38
CA ALA A 148 16.52 -11.65 19.83
C ALA A 148 15.23 -11.56 20.70
N GLY A 149 14.09 -12.06 20.20
CA GLY A 149 12.82 -12.01 20.93
C GLY A 149 12.15 -10.63 20.95
N ILE A 150 12.60 -9.70 20.11
CA ILE A 150 12.04 -8.35 19.98
C ILE A 150 11.75 -7.97 18.53
N ILE A 151 10.67 -7.23 18.34
CA ILE A 151 10.37 -6.53 17.10
C ILE A 151 10.35 -5.04 17.41
N LYS A 152 11.23 -4.29 16.75
CA LYS A 152 11.36 -2.84 16.95
C LYS A 152 11.69 -2.12 15.68
N ARG A 153 11.33 -0.84 15.62
CA ARG A 153 11.89 0.06 14.61
C ARG A 153 13.39 0.18 14.87
N TYR A 154 14.21 0.13 13.81
CA TYR A 154 15.66 0.31 13.95
C TYR A 154 15.97 1.66 14.62
N ASN A 155 16.85 1.64 15.62
CA ASN A 155 17.14 2.78 16.52
C ASN A 155 15.92 3.37 17.26
N GLY A 156 14.79 2.67 17.29
CA GLY A 156 13.61 3.06 18.05
C GLY A 156 13.64 2.56 19.49
N THR A 157 12.92 3.26 20.37
CA THR A 157 12.72 2.90 21.77
C THR A 157 11.51 1.98 21.99
N SER A 158 10.53 2.02 21.08
CA SER A 158 9.36 1.13 21.12
C SER A 158 9.71 -0.27 20.66
N GLN A 159 9.47 -1.25 21.53
CA GLN A 159 9.72 -2.66 21.29
C GLN A 159 8.47 -3.49 21.60
N ILE A 160 8.22 -4.49 20.75
CA ILE A 160 7.22 -5.53 20.96
C ILE A 160 8.00 -6.80 21.28
N THR A 161 7.70 -7.46 22.40
CA THR A 161 8.26 -8.79 22.69
C THR A 161 7.65 -9.80 21.72
N SER A 162 8.50 -10.56 21.02
CA SER A 162 8.08 -11.59 20.08
C SER A 162 8.19 -12.99 20.69
N ASN A 163 7.23 -13.85 20.38
CA ASN A 163 7.16 -15.25 20.78
C ASN A 163 7.30 -16.13 19.54
N THR A 164 8.08 -17.20 19.64
CA THR A 164 8.41 -18.10 18.52
C THR A 164 7.22 -18.88 17.98
N SER A 165 6.13 -18.99 18.73
CA SER A 165 4.93 -19.73 18.35
C SER A 165 3.80 -18.84 17.80
N HIS A 166 4.00 -17.53 17.73
CA HIS A 166 2.93 -16.59 17.36
C HIS A 166 3.19 -15.93 16.02
N TRP A 167 2.13 -15.73 15.25
CA TRP A 167 2.12 -14.88 14.08
C TRP A 167 1.82 -13.44 14.46
N TYR A 168 2.51 -12.51 13.84
CA TYR A 168 2.33 -11.07 14.03
C TYR A 168 1.94 -10.43 12.71
N ARG A 169 0.84 -9.66 12.71
CA ARG A 169 0.44 -8.81 11.59
C ARG A 169 0.97 -7.41 11.81
N PHE A 170 1.70 -6.90 10.83
CA PHE A 170 2.13 -5.51 10.79
C PHE A 170 1.34 -4.77 9.72
N GLN A 171 0.84 -3.59 10.10
CA GLN A 171 0.22 -2.65 9.19
C GLN A 171 0.88 -1.29 9.40
N MET A 172 1.39 -0.71 8.32
CA MET A 172 2.15 0.53 8.35
C MET A 172 1.61 1.48 7.29
N ILE A 173 1.33 2.70 7.72
CA ILE A 173 0.79 3.74 6.84
C ILE A 173 1.89 4.76 6.59
N PHE A 174 2.19 5.01 5.31
CA PHE A 174 3.14 6.00 4.86
C PHE A 174 2.40 7.11 4.15
N ASN A 175 2.87 8.34 4.34
CA ASN A 175 2.60 9.41 3.41
C ASN A 175 3.88 9.63 2.61
N ILE A 176 3.86 9.36 1.31
CA ILE A 176 4.99 9.67 0.44
C ILE A 176 4.71 11.05 -0.18
N PRO A 177 5.34 12.13 0.35
CA PRO A 177 5.06 13.46 -0.14
C PRO A 177 5.42 13.56 -1.62
N GLN A 178 4.50 14.11 -2.41
CA GLN A 178 4.84 14.56 -3.75
C GLN A 178 5.99 15.55 -3.63
N ARG A 179 7.05 15.40 -4.45
CA ARG A 179 8.04 16.47 -4.60
C ARG A 179 7.28 17.75 -4.92
N THR A 180 7.37 18.72 -4.03
CA THR A 180 6.66 20.00 -4.13
C THR A 180 7.16 20.72 -5.37
N ASN A 181 6.45 20.60 -6.49
CA ASN A 181 6.54 21.62 -7.53
C ASN A 181 5.98 22.88 -6.87
N LYS A 182 6.85 23.85 -6.57
CA LYS A 182 6.44 25.17 -6.09
C LYS A 182 5.44 25.73 -7.10
N CYS A 183 4.16 25.77 -6.74
CA CYS A 183 3.21 26.63 -7.42
C CYS A 183 3.47 28.03 -6.89
N VAL A 184 4.30 28.80 -7.62
CA VAL A 184 4.45 30.23 -7.39
C VAL A 184 3.27 30.89 -8.10
N PHE A 185 2.27 31.31 -7.33
CA PHE A 185 1.35 32.34 -7.80
C PHE A 185 2.03 33.69 -7.56
N SER A 186 2.44 34.35 -8.64
CA SER A 186 2.65 35.79 -8.64
C SER A 186 1.27 36.44 -8.74
N ILE A 187 0.92 37.29 -7.79
CA ILE A 187 -0.09 38.33 -7.98
C ILE A 187 0.62 39.55 -8.55
#